data_AF-A0A0G0DDE1-F1
#
_entry.id   AF-A0A0G0DDE1-F1
#
_cell.length_a   1.000
_cell.length_b   1.000
_cell.length_c   1.000
_cell.angle_alpha   90.00
_cell.angle_beta   90.00
_cell.angle_gamma   90.00
#
_symmetry.space_group_name_H-M   'P 1'
#
loop_
_entity.id
_entity.type
_entity.pdbx_description
1 polymer ?
#
loop_
_entity_poly.entity_id
_entity_poly.type
_entity_poly.pdbx_seq_one_letter_code
_entity_poly.pdbx_strand_id
1 'polypeptide(L)'
;MAEFKILAMTRGPGWAVLYFDKKSKQFIPAWIDEHHMGQLNSLNWILGIDMWEHAFVYDYPTSEKKKYVEAFFENLNWEVIEENFKRFL
;
A
#
# COMPACT_ATOMS: atom_id res chain seq x y z
N MET A 1 7.65 -0.64 -8.45
CA MET A 1 7.15 0.52 -7.66
C MET A 1 6.27 1.50 -8.43
N ALA A 2 6.54 1.81 -9.69
CA ALA A 2 5.69 2.75 -10.46
C ALA A 2 4.21 2.34 -10.49
N GLU A 3 3.92 1.05 -10.74
CA GLU A 3 2.56 0.51 -10.73
C GLU A 3 1.86 0.65 -9.37
N PHE A 4 2.57 0.38 -8.27
CA PHE A 4 2.02 0.54 -6.93
C PHE A 4 1.70 2.00 -6.59
N LYS A 5 2.55 2.95 -7.01
CA LYS A 5 2.27 4.39 -6.86
C LYS A 5 1.00 4.79 -7.63
N ILE A 6 0.79 4.23 -8.82
CA ILE A 6 -0.44 4.46 -9.60
C ILE A 6 -1.65 3.89 -8.85
N LEU A 7 -1.55 2.68 -8.29
CA LEU A 7 -2.60 2.05 -7.50
C LEU A 7 -2.97 2.88 -6.26
N ALA A 8 -1.98 3.42 -5.54
CA ALA A 8 -2.22 4.31 -4.40
C ALA A 8 -2.98 5.59 -4.79
N MET A 9 -2.92 6.00 -6.06
CA MET A 9 -3.64 7.18 -6.56
C MET A 9 -5.09 6.90 -6.96
N THR A 10 -5.60 5.69 -6.71
CA THR A 10 -7.01 5.32 -6.90
C THR A 10 -7.95 6.32 -6.22
N ARG A 11 -9.15 6.47 -6.78
CA ARG A 11 -10.18 7.37 -6.24
C ARG A 11 -10.98 6.64 -5.17
N GLY A 12 -11.34 7.37 -4.12
CA GLY A 12 -12.09 6.83 -2.99
C GLY A 12 -11.21 6.56 -1.77
N PRO A 13 -11.84 6.37 -0.60
CA PRO A 13 -11.15 6.01 0.63
C PRO A 13 -10.75 4.53 0.62
N GLY A 14 -9.52 4.23 1.03
CA GLY A 14 -9.06 2.85 1.02
C GLY A 14 -7.56 2.73 1.20
N TRP A 15 -7.03 1.57 0.82
CA TRP A 15 -5.64 1.20 1.02
C TRP A 15 -5.07 0.64 -0.28
N ALA A 16 -3.86 1.05 -0.66
CA ALA A 16 -3.08 0.28 -1.61
C ALA A 16 -2.17 -0.68 -0.85
N VAL A 17 -2.23 -1.95 -1.21
CA VAL A 17 -1.59 -3.03 -0.48
C VAL A 17 -0.73 -3.87 -1.41
N LEU A 18 0.49 -4.17 -0.98
CA LEU A 18 1.39 -5.09 -1.64
C LEU A 18 1.32 -6.44 -0.92
N TYR A 19 0.85 -7.44 -1.64
CA TYR A 19 0.85 -8.82 -1.19
C TYR A 19 2.01 -9.60 -1.80
N PHE A 20 2.40 -10.71 -1.15
CA PHE A 20 3.24 -11.74 -1.72
C PHE A 20 2.52 -13.08 -1.76
N ASP A 21 2.41 -13.65 -2.96
CA ASP A 21 1.93 -15.01 -3.17
C ASP A 21 3.09 -16.00 -3.17
N LYS A 22 3.14 -16.87 -2.15
CA LYS A 22 4.16 -17.91 -2.03
C LYS A 22 4.08 -18.96 -3.15
N LYS A 23 2.87 -19.22 -3.66
CA LYS A 23 2.64 -20.27 -4.66
C LYS A 23 3.21 -19.87 -6.00
N SER A 24 2.87 -18.68 -6.48
CA SER A 24 3.40 -18.14 -7.74
C SER A 24 4.75 -17.44 -7.59
N LYS A 25 5.20 -17.15 -6.36
CA LYS A 25 6.39 -16.36 -6.04
C LYS A 25 6.34 -14.95 -6.63
N GLN A 26 5.17 -14.31 -6.58
CA GLN A 26 4.94 -13.00 -7.16
C GLN A 26 4.46 -11.99 -6.12
N PHE A 27 4.84 -10.72 -6.36
CA PHE A 27 4.27 -9.59 -5.65
C PHE A 27 3.00 -9.13 -6.37
N ILE A 28 1.92 -8.97 -5.62
CA ILE A 28 0.60 -8.63 -6.17
C ILE A 28 0.11 -7.34 -5.50
N PRO A 29 0.10 -6.21 -6.20
CA PRO A 29 -0.50 -4.98 -5.70
C PRO A 29 -2.03 -5.06 -5.82
N ALA A 30 -2.76 -4.65 -4.78
CA ALA A 30 -4.23 -4.65 -4.78
C ALA A 30 -4.78 -3.45 -4.00
N TRP A 31 -5.89 -2.89 -4.49
CA TRP A 31 -6.64 -1.85 -3.80
C TRP A 31 -7.66 -2.51 -2.88
N ILE A 32 -7.70 -2.05 -1.63
CA ILE A 32 -8.72 -2.42 -0.65
C ILE A 32 -9.61 -1.21 -0.44
N ASP A 33 -10.86 -1.34 -0.86
CA ASP A 33 -11.86 -0.29 -0.69
C ASP A 33 -12.35 -0.25 0.76
N GLU A 34 -12.44 0.96 1.31
CA GLU A 34 -12.61 1.26 2.72
C GLU A 34 -11.60 0.54 3.63
N HIS A 35 -11.98 -0.61 4.20
CA HIS A 35 -11.15 -1.43 5.08
C HIS A 35 -11.20 -2.93 4.74
N HIS A 36 -12.11 -3.37 3.86
CA HIS A 36 -12.50 -4.79 3.80
C HIS A 36 -12.78 -5.31 2.39
N MET A 37 -13.16 -4.45 1.45
CA MET A 37 -13.54 -4.87 0.11
C MET A 37 -12.30 -5.01 -0.78
N GLY A 38 -12.09 -6.17 -1.39
CA GLY A 38 -10.93 -6.42 -2.26
C GLY A 38 -9.71 -7.04 -1.54
N GLN A 39 -9.86 -7.45 -0.28
CA GLN A 39 -8.79 -8.18 0.43
C GLN A 39 -8.52 -9.56 -0.19
N LEU A 40 -7.24 -9.89 -0.34
CA LEU A 40 -6.78 -11.19 -0.86
C LEU A 40 -6.41 -12.12 0.31
N ASN A 41 -7.41 -12.76 0.90
CA ASN A 41 -7.36 -13.54 2.18
C ASN A 41 -6.46 -14.79 2.20
N SER A 42 -5.57 -14.98 1.24
CA SER A 42 -4.59 -16.08 1.22
C SER A 42 -3.20 -15.64 0.80
N LEU A 43 -3.03 -14.34 0.57
CA LEU A 43 -1.74 -13.76 0.27
C LEU A 43 -1.18 -13.07 1.50
N ASN A 44 0.14 -12.98 1.57
CA ASN A 44 0.80 -12.41 2.72
C ASN A 44 0.95 -10.91 2.54
N TRP A 45 0.53 -10.14 3.53
CA TRP A 45 0.59 -8.68 3.48
C TRP A 45 2.02 -8.21 3.75
N ILE A 46 2.62 -7.46 2.81
CA ILE A 46 4.02 -7.01 2.89
C ILE A 46 4.11 -5.52 3.22
N LEU A 47 3.30 -4.71 2.54
CA LEU A 47 3.28 -3.26 2.67
C LEU A 47 1.85 -2.75 2.44
N GLY A 48 1.44 -1.69 3.12
CA GLY A 48 0.20 -0.98 2.87
C GLY A 48 0.39 0.53 3.04
N ILE A 49 -0.29 1.31 2.20
CA ILE A 49 -0.42 2.76 2.36
C ILE A 49 -1.90 3.09 2.57
N ASP A 50 -2.18 3.87 3.61
CA ASP A 50 -3.50 4.41 3.88
C ASP A 50 -3.77 5.59 2.95
N MET A 51 -4.86 5.53 2.20
CA MET A 51 -5.30 6.57 1.27
C MET A 51 -6.62 7.23 1.70
N TRP A 52 -7.05 7.01 2.95
CA TRP A 52 -8.07 7.84 3.57
C TRP A 52 -7.55 9.26 3.79
N GLU A 53 -8.38 10.27 3.54
CA GLU A 53 -7.97 11.67 3.65
C GLU A 53 -7.42 11.99 5.05
N HIS A 54 -7.95 11.38 6.10
CA HIS A 54 -7.47 11.59 7.48
C HIS A 54 -6.00 11.18 7.72
N ALA A 55 -5.41 10.39 6.83
CA ALA A 55 -4.03 9.93 6.95
C ALA A 55 -3.03 11.00 6.51
N PHE A 56 -3.48 11.99 5.72
CA PHE A 56 -2.57 12.95 5.10
C PHE A 56 -3.09 14.38 5.01
N VAL A 57 -4.40 14.63 5.19
CA VAL A 57 -5.02 15.95 4.91
C VAL A 57 -4.46 17.10 5.74
N TYR A 58 -3.89 16.81 6.92
CA TYR A 58 -3.28 17.82 7.78
C TYR A 58 -1.99 18.40 7.18
N ASP A 59 -1.14 17.53 6.61
CA ASP A 59 0.15 17.93 6.03
C ASP A 59 0.06 18.20 4.52
N TYR A 60 -0.85 17.50 3.83
CA TYR A 60 -1.04 17.55 2.39
C TYR A 60 -2.52 17.74 2.06
N PRO A 61 -2.93 18.87 1.45
CA PRO A 61 -4.29 19.06 0.98
C PRO A 61 -4.73 17.91 0.05
N THR A 62 -6.03 17.65 -0.04
CA THR A 62 -6.57 16.54 -0.86
C THR A 62 -6.19 16.64 -2.35
N SER A 63 -6.01 17.87 -2.86
CA SER A 63 -5.49 18.15 -4.21
C SER A 63 -4.03 17.74 -4.40
N GLU A 64 -3.26 17.59 -3.32
CA GLU A 64 -1.83 17.28 -3.30
C GLU A 64 -1.52 15.86 -2.82
N LYS A 65 -2.49 14.94 -2.82
CA LYS A 65 -2.30 13.54 -2.38
C LYS A 65 -1.09 12.83 -3.02
N LYS A 66 -0.66 13.27 -4.21
CA LYS A 66 0.56 12.78 -4.86
C LYS A 66 1.82 13.01 -4.02
N LYS A 67 1.94 14.18 -3.37
CA LYS A 67 3.08 14.52 -2.51
C LYS A 67 3.13 13.63 -1.26
N TYR A 68 1.96 13.31 -0.69
CA TYR A 68 1.85 12.34 0.38
C TYR A 68 2.37 10.96 -0.04
N VAL A 69 1.94 10.46 -1.20
CA VAL A 69 2.44 9.17 -1.73
C VAL A 69 3.96 9.23 -1.95
N GLU A 70 4.49 10.31 -2.51
CA GLU A 70 5.94 10.49 -2.69
C GLU A 70 6.70 10.47 -1.36
N ALA A 71 6.24 11.25 -0.37
CA ALA A 71 6.83 11.29 0.97
C ALA A 71 6.76 9.93 1.68
N PHE A 72 5.64 9.20 1.56
CA PHE A 72 5.51 7.85 2.10
C PHE A 72 6.62 6.93 1.57
N PHE A 73 6.88 6.94 0.26
CA PHE A 73 7.93 6.11 -0.35
C PHE A 73 9.35 6.51 0.05
N GLU A 74 9.58 7.80 0.29
CA GLU A 74 10.88 8.31 0.76
C GLU A 74 11.17 7.90 2.22
N ASN A 75 10.12 7.65 3.02
CA ASN A 75 10.22 7.37 4.45
C ASN A 75 9.93 5.89 4.81
N LEU A 76 9.90 4.98 3.84
CA LEU A 76 9.67 3.56 4.10
C LEU A 76 10.77 2.95 4.96
N ASN A 77 10.37 2.24 6.01
CA ASN A 77 11.27 1.36 6.75
C ASN A 77 11.43 0.03 6.00
N TRP A 78 12.48 -0.07 5.20
CA TRP A 78 12.77 -1.26 4.39
C TRP A 78 13.13 -2.49 5.22
N GLU A 79 13.72 -2.32 6.40
CA GLU A 79 14.06 -3.45 7.28
C GLU A 79 12.80 -4.19 7.74
N VAL A 80 11.77 -3.45 8.14
CA VAL A 80 10.47 -4.02 8.55
C VAL A 80 9.77 -4.69 7.37
N ILE A 81 9.82 -4.08 6.18
CA ILE A 81 9.22 -4.65 4.96
C ILE A 81 9.92 -5.97 4.59
N GLU A 82 11.24 -6.01 4.68
CA GLU A 82 12.02 -7.22 4.41
C GLU A 82 11.74 -8.30 5.47
N GLU A 83 11.61 -7.93 6.74
CA GLU A 83 11.22 -8.86 7.81
C GLU A 83 9.83 -9.45 7.54
N ASN A 84 8.85 -8.61 7.19
CA ASN A 84 7.51 -9.06 6.79
C ASN A 84 7.60 -10.08 5.66
N PHE A 85 8.38 -9.80 4.61
CA PHE A 85 8.58 -10.75 3.52
C PHE A 85 9.22 -12.07 3.98
N LYS A 86 10.27 -12.01 4.80
CA LYS A 86 11.00 -13.18 5.30
C LYS A 86 10.17 -14.09 6.20
N ARG A 87 9.24 -13.53 7.00
CA ARG A 87 8.30 -14.33 7.83
C ARG A 87 7.44 -15.29 7.01
N PHE A 88 7.33 -15.04 5.70
CA PHE A 88 6.48 -15.78 4.80
C PHE A 88 7.26 -16.60 3.76
N LEU A 89 8.58 -16.59 3.79
CA LEU A 89 9.41 -17.57 3.09
C LEU A 89 9.43 -18.90 3.86
#